data_AF-A0A6V7M0C6-F1
#
_entry.id   AF-A0A6V7M0C6-F1
#
_cell.length_a   1.000
_cell.length_b   1.000
_cell.length_c   1.000
_cell.angle_alpha   90.00
_cell.angle_beta   90.00
_cell.angle_gamma   90.00
#
_symmetry.space_group_name_H-M   'P 1'
#
loop_
_entity.id
_entity.type
_entity.pdbx_description
1 polymer ?
#
loop_
_entity_poly.entity_id
_entity_poly.type
_entity_poly.pdbx_seq_one_letter_code
_entity_poly.pdbx_strand_id
1 'polypeptide(L)'
;VGSQFKRLGLPPKIGSFQLFMEGYKDADYWLRRWENDPLPTRLAREFQLQFEKLVILDYIIRNTDRGNDNWLIKYDANSVKNSPDNSQVKIAAIDNGLAFPFKHPDSWRAYPYHWAWLSQAKLPFSEVTRELVLPQLSDQNFVQDLCDDLYQLFK
;
A
#
# COMPACT_ATOMS: atom_id res chain seq x y z
N VAL A 1 8.20 -17.32 -52.36
CA VAL A 1 8.73 -16.78 -51.09
C VAL A 1 7.64 -15.89 -50.50
N GLY A 2 6.81 -16.45 -49.62
CA GLY A 2 5.57 -15.80 -49.17
C GLY A 2 5.83 -14.73 -48.12
N SER A 3 5.30 -13.52 -48.35
CA SER A 3 5.33 -12.42 -47.39
C SER A 3 4.51 -12.78 -46.15
N GLN A 4 5.12 -12.78 -44.97
CA GLN A 4 4.38 -12.84 -43.71
C GLN A 4 3.53 -11.57 -43.59
N PHE A 5 2.22 -11.71 -43.85
CA PHE A 5 1.25 -10.67 -43.55
C PHE A 5 1.19 -10.49 -42.03
N LYS A 6 1.86 -9.45 -41.51
CA LYS A 6 1.61 -8.97 -40.15
C LYS A 6 0.18 -8.45 -40.13
N ARG A 7 -0.74 -9.20 -39.52
CA ARG A 7 -2.08 -8.68 -39.20
C ARG A 7 -1.87 -7.38 -38.44
N LEU A 8 -2.28 -6.27 -39.04
CA LEU A 8 -2.29 -4.97 -38.38
C LEU A 8 -3.40 -5.05 -37.31
N GLY A 9 -3.01 -5.53 -36.12
CA GLY A 9 -3.87 -5.53 -34.95
C GLY A 9 -4.16 -4.10 -34.49
N LEU A 10 -4.98 -3.97 -33.45
CA LEU A 10 -5.17 -2.68 -32.80
C LEU A 10 -3.83 -2.15 -32.27
N PRO A 11 -3.62 -0.82 -32.27
CA PRO A 11 -2.41 -0.24 -31.72
C PRO A 11 -2.29 -0.60 -30.23
N PRO A 12 -1.09 -0.98 -29.76
CA PRO A 12 -0.87 -1.25 -28.35
C PRO A 12 -1.15 0.02 -27.52
N LYS A 13 -1.76 -0.15 -26.35
CA LYS A 13 -1.99 0.94 -25.39
C LYS A 13 -0.96 0.86 -24.27
N ILE A 14 -0.25 1.96 -24.05
CA ILE A 14 0.60 2.12 -22.88
C ILE A 14 -0.29 2.32 -21.65
N GLY A 15 0.11 1.74 -20.52
CA GLY A 15 -0.60 1.87 -19.25
C GLY A 15 0.11 1.11 -18.14
N SER A 16 -0.36 1.31 -16.91
CA SER A 16 0.07 0.51 -15.77
C SER A 16 -0.49 -0.91 -15.86
N PHE A 17 0.32 -1.89 -15.49
CA PHE A 17 -0.10 -3.28 -15.36
C PHE A 17 0.16 -3.74 -13.93
N GLN A 18 -0.90 -3.82 -13.13
CA GLN A 18 -0.82 -4.27 -11.75
C GLN A 18 -1.21 -5.75 -11.65
N LEU A 19 -0.42 -6.54 -10.93
CA LEU A 19 -0.74 -7.94 -10.66
C LEU A 19 -2.00 -8.05 -9.79
N PHE A 20 -2.88 -8.99 -10.13
CA PHE A 20 -4.09 -9.26 -9.36
C PHE A 20 -3.75 -10.03 -8.08
N MET A 21 -4.38 -9.65 -6.96
CA MET A 21 -4.13 -10.21 -5.63
C MET A 21 -5.36 -10.99 -5.14
N GLU A 22 -5.22 -12.31 -5.02
CA GLU A 22 -6.32 -13.20 -4.62
C GLU A 22 -6.57 -13.25 -3.11
N GLY A 23 -7.85 -13.25 -2.74
CA GLY A 23 -8.32 -13.40 -1.35
C GLY A 23 -8.25 -12.12 -0.52
N TYR A 24 -8.05 -10.97 -1.17
CA TYR A 24 -8.08 -9.67 -0.53
C TYR A 24 -9.50 -9.07 -0.55
N LYS A 25 -9.82 -8.27 0.46
CA LYS A 25 -11.04 -7.45 0.57
C LYS A 25 -10.67 -6.04 0.98
N ASP A 26 -11.53 -5.08 0.71
CA ASP A 26 -11.39 -3.69 1.12
C ASP A 26 -11.04 -3.60 2.61
N ALA A 27 -10.15 -2.70 3.00
CA ALA A 27 -9.75 -2.60 4.39
C ALA A 27 -10.93 -2.25 5.29
N ASP A 28 -11.81 -1.37 4.85
CA ASP A 28 -13.05 -1.02 5.55
C ASP A 28 -13.92 -2.25 5.90
N TYR A 29 -13.97 -3.26 5.01
CA TYR A 29 -14.69 -4.50 5.27
C TYR A 29 -14.15 -5.23 6.52
N TRP A 30 -12.83 -5.29 6.69
CA TRP A 30 -12.22 -5.99 7.83
C TRP A 30 -12.16 -5.14 9.08
N LEU A 31 -11.82 -3.85 8.95
CA LEU A 31 -11.74 -2.92 10.08
C LEU A 31 -13.05 -2.87 10.87
N ARG A 32 -14.20 -2.76 10.19
CA ARG A 32 -15.53 -2.78 10.84
C ARG A 32 -15.82 -4.08 11.58
N ARG A 33 -15.30 -5.22 11.11
CA ARG A 33 -15.48 -6.50 11.80
C ARG A 33 -14.63 -6.59 13.05
N TRP A 34 -13.41 -6.08 12.99
CA TRP A 34 -12.49 -6.08 14.14
C TRP A 34 -12.89 -5.13 15.26
N GLU A 35 -13.83 -4.20 15.02
CA GLU A 35 -14.48 -3.43 16.10
C GLU A 35 -15.31 -4.32 17.04
N ASN A 36 -15.95 -5.37 16.49
CA ASN A 36 -16.80 -6.28 17.26
C ASN A 36 -16.09 -7.59 17.64
N ASP A 37 -15.19 -8.08 16.79
CA ASP A 37 -14.40 -9.30 16.99
C ASP A 37 -12.91 -9.00 16.76
N PRO A 38 -12.22 -8.47 17.80
CA PRO A 38 -10.84 -8.01 17.66
C PRO A 38 -9.86 -9.11 17.26
N LEU A 39 -8.84 -8.73 16.49
CA LEU A 39 -7.74 -9.63 16.14
C LEU A 39 -7.03 -10.16 17.40
N PRO A 40 -6.61 -11.44 17.41
CA PRO A 40 -5.67 -11.94 18.40
C PRO A 40 -4.39 -11.10 18.42
N THR A 41 -3.80 -10.88 19.60
CA THR A 41 -2.65 -9.99 19.83
C THR A 41 -1.52 -10.15 18.81
N ARG A 42 -1.18 -11.39 18.44
CA ARG A 42 -0.15 -11.70 17.43
C ARG A 42 -0.48 -11.10 16.07
N LEU A 43 -1.71 -11.31 15.59
CA LEU A 43 -2.17 -10.82 14.29
C LEU A 43 -2.44 -9.32 14.31
N ALA A 44 -2.87 -8.77 15.45
CA ALA A 44 -2.98 -7.32 15.63
C ALA A 44 -1.61 -6.64 15.49
N ARG A 45 -0.55 -7.22 16.08
CA ARG A 45 0.83 -6.74 15.90
C ARG A 45 1.30 -6.87 14.45
N GLU A 46 1.02 -8.00 13.80
CA GLU A 46 1.35 -8.19 12.37
C GLU A 46 0.64 -7.16 11.48
N PHE A 47 -0.65 -6.94 11.72
CA PHE A 47 -1.43 -5.92 11.04
C PHE A 47 -0.84 -4.52 11.24
N GLN A 48 -0.46 -4.16 12.47
CA GLN A 48 0.16 -2.87 12.76
C GLN A 48 1.46 -2.67 11.96
N LEU A 49 2.32 -3.70 11.87
CA LEU A 49 3.55 -3.63 11.07
C LEU A 49 3.28 -3.45 9.58
N GLN A 50 2.23 -4.09 9.04
CA GLN A 50 1.81 -3.88 7.66
C GLN A 50 1.22 -2.47 7.45
N PHE A 51 0.44 -1.99 8.42
CA PHE A 51 -0.18 -0.67 8.41
C PHE A 51 0.88 0.44 8.42
N GLU A 52 1.92 0.31 9.24
CA GLU A 52 3.05 1.25 9.27
C GLU A 52 3.74 1.37 7.91
N LYS A 53 3.88 0.26 7.17
CA LYS A 53 4.45 0.27 5.80
C LYS A 53 3.54 1.02 4.81
N LEU A 54 2.23 0.85 4.91
CA LEU A 54 1.26 1.62 4.11
C LEU A 54 1.39 3.13 4.40
N VAL A 55 1.46 3.51 5.68
CA VAL A 55 1.63 4.91 6.11
C VAL A 55 2.90 5.51 5.51
N ILE A 56 4.03 4.80 5.61
CA ILE A 56 5.31 5.26 5.06
C ILE A 56 5.23 5.43 3.54
N LEU A 57 4.70 4.44 2.83
CA LEU A 57 4.53 4.49 1.38
C LEU A 57 3.72 5.73 0.97
N ASP A 58 2.51 5.87 1.52
CA ASP A 58 1.60 6.96 1.19
C ASP A 58 2.18 8.33 1.54
N TYR A 59 2.95 8.42 2.63
CA TYR A 59 3.56 9.66 3.05
C TYR A 59 4.73 10.07 2.14
N ILE A 60 5.59 9.13 1.75
CA ILE A 60 6.71 9.39 0.83
C ILE A 60 6.21 9.85 -0.54
N ILE A 61 5.25 9.13 -1.11
CA ILE A 61 4.73 9.47 -2.46
C ILE A 61 3.68 10.59 -2.44
N ARG A 62 3.30 11.06 -1.23
CA ARG A 62 2.17 11.95 -0.98
C ARG A 62 0.93 11.53 -1.77
N ASN A 63 0.38 10.36 -1.45
CA ASN A 63 -0.86 9.91 -2.07
C ASN A 63 -2.01 10.86 -1.69
N THR A 64 -2.76 11.30 -2.70
CA THR A 64 -3.86 12.26 -2.55
C THR A 64 -5.24 11.58 -2.47
N ASP A 65 -5.31 10.27 -2.74
CA ASP A 65 -6.58 9.53 -2.84
C ASP A 65 -6.54 8.19 -2.07
N ARG A 66 -5.98 8.20 -0.86
CA ARG A 66 -6.02 7.01 0.01
C ARG A 66 -7.27 6.99 0.89
N GLY A 67 -8.36 6.44 0.33
CA GLY A 67 -9.53 5.96 1.07
C GLY A 67 -9.31 4.57 1.72
N ASN A 68 -10.20 4.15 2.63
CA ASN A 68 -10.14 2.81 3.26
C ASN A 68 -10.65 1.67 2.37
N ASP A 69 -11.19 2.01 1.22
CA ASP A 69 -11.49 1.16 0.07
C ASP A 69 -10.28 0.98 -0.87
N ASN A 70 -9.36 1.94 -0.90
CA ASN A 70 -8.18 1.94 -1.78
C ASN A 70 -6.97 1.18 -1.21
N TRP A 71 -7.13 0.41 -0.14
CA TRP A 71 -6.16 -0.59 0.28
C TRP A 71 -6.89 -1.81 0.79
N LEU A 72 -6.30 -2.98 0.55
CA LEU A 72 -6.95 -4.24 0.79
C LEU A 72 -6.27 -5.00 1.92
N ILE A 73 -7.05 -5.82 2.62
CA ILE A 73 -6.59 -6.72 3.66
C ILE A 73 -6.92 -8.16 3.25
N LYS A 74 -5.93 -9.04 3.36
CA LYS A 74 -6.10 -10.49 3.32
C LYS A 74 -6.03 -11.03 4.74
N TYR A 75 -7.12 -11.65 5.16
CA TYR A 75 -7.27 -12.28 6.46
C TYR A 75 -8.27 -13.43 6.33
N ASP A 76 -7.96 -14.58 6.94
CA ASP A 76 -8.84 -15.75 6.95
C ASP A 76 -9.17 -16.15 8.39
N ALA A 77 -10.39 -15.82 8.82
CA ALA A 77 -10.88 -16.15 10.16
C ALA A 77 -10.99 -17.68 10.41
N ASN A 78 -11.20 -18.49 9.37
CA ASN A 78 -11.27 -19.94 9.52
C ASN A 78 -9.87 -20.53 9.74
N SER A 79 -8.87 -19.99 9.04
CA SER A 79 -7.46 -20.30 9.31
C SER A 79 -7.10 -19.99 10.76
N VAL A 80 -7.59 -18.88 11.32
CA VAL A 80 -7.29 -18.52 12.73
C VAL A 80 -7.86 -19.55 13.71
N LYS A 81 -9.04 -20.11 13.43
CA LYS A 81 -9.66 -21.14 14.29
C LYS A 81 -8.96 -22.50 14.16
N ASN A 82 -8.58 -22.89 12.94
CA ASN A 82 -8.06 -24.23 12.66
C ASN A 82 -6.53 -24.34 12.78
N SER A 83 -5.81 -23.24 12.55
CA SER A 83 -4.35 -23.18 12.53
C SER A 83 -3.87 -21.79 12.95
N PRO A 84 -4.05 -21.43 14.24
CA PRO A 84 -3.78 -20.09 14.75
C PRO A 84 -2.34 -19.63 14.53
N ASP A 85 -1.36 -20.54 14.56
CA ASP A 85 0.07 -20.22 14.36
C ASP A 85 0.42 -19.92 12.90
N ASN A 86 -0.27 -20.54 11.94
CA ASN A 86 -0.03 -20.35 10.51
C ASN A 86 -0.86 -19.22 9.90
N SER A 87 -1.77 -18.63 10.67
CA SER A 87 -2.61 -17.53 10.20
C SER A 87 -1.78 -16.25 10.01
N GLN A 88 -2.16 -15.42 9.04
CA GLN A 88 -1.44 -14.20 8.68
C GLN A 88 -2.42 -13.08 8.33
N VAL A 89 -1.96 -11.84 8.48
CA VAL A 89 -2.68 -10.65 8.01
C VAL A 89 -1.76 -9.90 7.05
N LYS A 90 -2.24 -9.62 5.84
CA LYS A 90 -1.47 -8.88 4.83
C LYS A 90 -2.25 -7.68 4.30
N ILE A 91 -1.55 -6.58 4.05
CA ILE A 91 -2.10 -5.40 3.38
C ILE A 91 -1.61 -5.35 1.93
N ALA A 92 -2.45 -4.89 1.02
CA ALA A 92 -2.08 -4.51 -0.34
C ALA A 92 -2.49 -3.05 -0.58
N ALA A 93 -1.52 -2.18 -0.86
CA ALA A 93 -1.76 -0.80 -1.27
C ALA A 93 -2.02 -0.77 -2.78
N ILE A 94 -3.29 -0.73 -3.17
CA ILE A 94 -3.72 -0.67 -4.58
C ILE A 94 -4.03 0.77 -4.98
N ASP A 95 -4.33 1.01 -6.24
CA ASP A 95 -4.82 2.31 -6.71
C ASP A 95 -3.93 3.51 -6.27
N ASN A 96 -2.71 3.54 -6.79
CA ASN A 96 -1.71 4.57 -6.49
C ASN A 96 -1.64 5.64 -7.59
N GLY A 97 -2.69 5.76 -8.43
CA GLY A 97 -2.68 6.61 -9.62
C GLY A 97 -2.65 8.12 -9.33
N LEU A 98 -3.04 8.53 -8.12
CA LEU A 98 -3.11 9.93 -7.68
C LEU A 98 -2.07 10.24 -6.60
N ALA A 99 -0.82 9.87 -6.87
CA ALA A 99 0.37 10.17 -6.05
C ALA A 99 1.37 11.06 -6.80
N PHE A 100 2.50 11.39 -6.17
CA PHE A 100 3.57 12.24 -6.68
C PHE A 100 3.10 13.64 -7.14
N PRO A 101 2.40 14.40 -6.29
CA PRO A 101 2.02 15.76 -6.63
C PRO A 101 3.27 16.66 -6.72
N PHE A 102 3.31 17.53 -7.73
CA PHE A 102 4.43 18.47 -7.92
C PHE A 102 4.55 19.55 -6.83
N LYS A 103 3.46 19.78 -6.08
CA LYS A 103 3.40 20.65 -4.90
C LYS A 103 2.40 20.09 -3.89
N HIS A 104 2.49 20.52 -2.63
CA HIS A 104 1.43 20.22 -1.67
C HIS A 104 0.09 20.84 -2.09
N PRO A 105 -1.05 20.19 -1.77
CA PRO A 105 -2.37 20.78 -2.00
C PRO A 105 -2.54 22.12 -1.28
N ASP A 106 -3.23 23.06 -1.91
CA ASP A 106 -3.43 24.41 -1.36
C ASP A 106 -4.28 24.40 -0.07
N SER A 107 -5.11 23.37 0.12
CA SER A 107 -5.84 23.11 1.35
C SER A 107 -5.48 21.74 1.91
N TRP A 108 -4.98 21.71 3.14
CA TRP A 108 -4.62 20.47 3.84
C TRP A 108 -5.82 19.53 4.07
N ARG A 109 -7.06 20.05 3.99
CA ARG A 109 -8.30 19.27 4.14
C ARG A 109 -8.79 18.63 2.85
N ALA A 110 -8.28 19.03 1.68
CA ALA A 110 -8.82 18.56 0.40
C ALA A 110 -8.42 17.11 0.07
N TYR A 111 -7.28 16.65 0.58
CA TYR A 111 -6.73 15.32 0.31
C TYR A 111 -6.15 14.69 1.59
N PRO A 112 -7.03 14.29 2.53
CA PRO A 112 -6.63 13.70 3.79
C PRO A 112 -6.30 12.21 3.62
N TYR A 113 -5.34 11.73 4.39
CA TYR A 113 -5.14 10.29 4.54
C TYR A 113 -6.27 9.70 5.38
N HIS A 114 -7.14 8.89 4.80
CA HIS A 114 -8.31 8.39 5.54
C HIS A 114 -7.91 7.44 6.68
N TRP A 115 -6.80 6.74 6.52
CA TRP A 115 -6.23 5.91 7.57
C TRP A 115 -5.79 6.70 8.81
N ALA A 116 -5.59 8.03 8.72
CA ALA A 116 -5.17 8.84 9.86
C ALA A 116 -6.23 8.94 10.96
N TRP A 117 -7.50 8.63 10.65
CA TRP A 117 -8.58 8.56 11.63
C TRP A 117 -8.70 7.21 12.35
N LEU A 118 -7.96 6.20 11.90
CA LEU A 118 -7.98 4.88 12.53
C LEU A 118 -7.25 4.88 13.87
N SER A 119 -7.64 3.99 14.79
CA SER A 119 -6.98 3.88 16.09
C SER A 119 -5.52 3.46 15.96
N GLN A 120 -5.19 2.68 14.92
CA GLN A 120 -3.84 2.25 14.57
C GLN A 120 -2.89 3.41 14.26
N ALA A 121 -3.40 4.52 13.73
CA ALA A 121 -2.61 5.72 13.44
C ALA A 121 -2.20 6.50 14.69
N LYS A 122 -2.79 6.19 15.86
CA LYS A 122 -2.44 6.82 17.15
C LYS A 122 -1.25 6.15 17.82
N LEU A 123 -0.85 4.96 17.35
CA LEU A 123 0.29 4.23 17.90
C LEU A 123 1.59 4.80 17.33
N PRO A 124 2.66 4.90 18.15
CA PRO A 124 3.97 5.28 17.64
C PRO A 124 4.51 4.18 16.72
N PHE A 125 5.31 4.57 15.72
CA PHE A 125 6.00 3.60 14.87
C PHE A 125 6.83 2.62 15.69
N SER A 126 6.70 1.34 15.37
CA SER A 126 7.49 0.28 15.97
C SER A 126 8.99 0.44 15.69
N GLU A 127 9.82 -0.11 16.59
CA GLU A 127 11.28 -0.17 16.42
C GLU A 127 11.66 -0.92 15.14
N VAL A 128 10.98 -2.03 14.85
CA VAL A 128 11.15 -2.82 13.62
C VAL A 128 11.01 -1.96 12.36
N THR A 129 9.98 -1.12 12.31
CA THR A 129 9.76 -0.24 11.16
C THR A 129 10.79 0.89 11.10
N ARG A 130 11.18 1.45 12.24
CA ARG A 130 12.21 2.49 12.32
C ARG A 130 13.57 1.99 11.84
N GLU A 131 13.99 0.81 12.31
CA GLU A 131 15.23 0.17 11.90
C GLU A 131 15.23 -0.22 10.41
N LEU A 132 14.07 -0.59 9.88
CA LEU A 132 13.91 -0.89 8.46
C LEU A 132 14.09 0.36 7.58
N VAL A 133 13.48 1.49 7.96
CA VAL A 133 13.28 2.63 7.05
C VAL A 133 14.25 3.78 7.29
N LEU A 134 14.57 4.10 8.55
CA LEU A 134 15.40 5.27 8.87
C LEU A 134 16.80 5.22 8.24
N PRO A 135 17.53 4.08 8.22
CA PRO A 135 18.86 4.04 7.61
C PRO A 135 18.83 4.39 6.12
N GLN A 136 17.77 3.99 5.40
CA GLN A 136 17.60 4.28 3.98
C GLN A 136 17.26 5.75 3.76
N LEU A 137 16.24 6.29 4.45
CA LEU A 137 15.80 7.68 4.24
C LEU A 137 16.78 8.73 4.79
N SER A 138 17.69 8.34 5.67
CA SER A 138 18.72 9.25 6.20
C SER A 138 19.98 9.29 5.33
N ASP A 139 20.17 8.27 4.47
CA ASP A 139 21.28 8.22 3.52
C ASP A 139 20.94 9.06 2.27
N GLN A 140 21.72 10.12 2.05
CA GLN A 140 21.53 10.99 0.89
C GLN A 140 21.80 10.28 -0.44
N ASN A 141 22.67 9.25 -0.46
CA ASN A 141 22.92 8.48 -1.68
C ASN A 141 21.69 7.67 -2.06
N PHE A 142 21.07 6.99 -1.10
CA PHE A 142 19.82 6.25 -1.32
C PHE A 142 18.70 7.16 -1.85
N VAL A 143 18.54 8.35 -1.27
CA VAL A 143 17.52 9.32 -1.72
C VAL A 143 17.81 9.83 -3.14
N GLN A 144 19.08 10.07 -3.47
CA GLN A 144 19.47 10.48 -4.82
C GLN A 144 19.20 9.37 -5.84
N ASP A 145 19.59 8.13 -5.52
CA ASP A 145 19.34 6.96 -6.38
C ASP A 145 17.83 6.77 -6.61
N LEU A 146 17.00 6.92 -5.56
CA LEU A 146 15.54 6.87 -5.67
C LEU A 146 14.99 7.96 -6.61
N CYS A 147 15.50 9.19 -6.51
CA CYS A 147 15.11 10.28 -7.40
C CYS A 147 15.50 10.00 -8.85
N ASP A 148 16.69 9.44 -9.08
CA ASP A 148 17.19 9.10 -10.41
C ASP A 148 16.35 7.98 -11.05
N ASP A 149 16.00 6.94 -10.28
CA ASP A 149 15.10 5.87 -10.72
C ASP A 149 13.71 6.41 -11.09
N LEU A 150 13.14 7.29 -10.27
CA LEU A 150 11.85 7.94 -10.57
C LEU A 150 11.94 8.83 -11.81
N TYR A 151 13.06 9.53 -12.00
CA TYR A 151 13.30 10.33 -13.20
C TYR A 151 13.34 9.46 -14.46
N GLN A 152 14.02 8.30 -14.44
CA GLN A 152 14.01 7.38 -15.57
C GLN A 152 12.62 6.81 -15.86
N LEU A 153 11.82 6.55 -14.83
CA LEU A 153 10.46 6.02 -14.99
C LEU A 153 9.49 7.05 -15.60
N PHE A 154 9.61 8.33 -15.24
CA PHE A 154 8.66 9.38 -15.66
C PHE A 154 9.03 10.11 -16.96
N LYS A 155 10.20 9.83 -17.52
CA LYS A 155 10.72 10.49 -18.74
C LYS A 155 9.99 10.07 -20.03
#